data_AF-A0A7C4DIA1-F1
#
_entry.id   AF-A0A7C4DIA1-F1
#
_cell.length_a   1.000
_cell.length_b   1.000
_cell.length_c   1.000
_cell.angle_alpha   90.00
_cell.angle_beta   90.00
_cell.angle_gamma   90.00
#
_symmetry.space_group_name_H-M   'P 1'
#
loop_
_entity.id
_entity.type
_entity.pdbx_description
1 polymer ?
#
loop_
_entity_poly.entity_id
_entity_poly.type
_entity_poly.pdbx_seq_one_letter_code
_entity_poly.pdbx_strand_id
1 'polypeptide(L)'
;MDDLRLALDPEVWGIVGLSFKLAFLAVAAASALAVPLGLLIAGREFRGKERLITLINTLLSLPTVAIGLFVYLLLSRSGPLGGLGLLYTPTAIVIGQTILALPIITALTSGNLLEGSQRP
;
A
#
# COMPACT_ATOMS: atom_id res chain seq x y z
N MET A 1 -7.72 -3.60 36.15
CA MET A 1 -7.01 -4.89 36.38
C MET A 1 -7.53 -5.99 35.44
N ASP A 2 -8.73 -5.81 34.88
CA ASP A 2 -9.27 -6.64 33.78
C ASP A 2 -8.57 -6.35 32.43
N ASP A 3 -8.05 -5.14 32.27
CA ASP A 3 -7.33 -4.65 31.07
C ASP A 3 -6.03 -5.43 30.80
N LEU A 4 -5.35 -5.87 31.87
CA LEU A 4 -4.12 -6.65 31.77
C LEU A 4 -4.38 -8.11 31.37
N ARG A 5 -5.58 -8.64 31.65
CA ARG A 5 -5.98 -10.00 31.24
C ARG A 5 -6.29 -10.05 29.75
N LEU A 6 -6.87 -8.98 29.19
CA LEU A 6 -7.06 -8.79 27.76
C LEU A 6 -5.72 -8.71 27.00
N ALA A 7 -4.71 -8.07 27.57
CA ALA A 7 -3.37 -7.97 26.96
C ALA A 7 -2.58 -9.28 26.95
N LEU A 8 -2.96 -10.28 27.76
CA LEU A 8 -2.34 -11.60 27.85
C LEU A 8 -3.18 -12.69 27.17
N ASP A 9 -4.27 -12.32 26.50
CA ASP A 9 -5.14 -13.26 25.81
C ASP A 9 -4.42 -13.84 24.56
N PRO A 10 -4.24 -15.18 24.48
CA PRO A 10 -3.64 -15.82 23.31
C PRO A 10 -4.34 -15.49 21.99
N GLU A 11 -5.65 -15.24 22.01
CA GLU A 11 -6.42 -14.86 20.81
C GLU A 11 -6.01 -13.48 20.29
N VAL A 12 -5.87 -12.51 21.19
CA VAL A 12 -5.42 -11.14 20.87
C VAL A 12 -4.00 -11.18 20.29
N TRP A 13 -3.09 -11.92 20.90
CA TRP A 13 -1.74 -12.10 20.36
C TRP A 13 -1.72 -12.77 18.98
N GLY A 14 -2.64 -13.69 18.73
CA GLY A 14 -2.85 -14.28 17.40
C GLY A 14 -3.26 -13.23 16.36
N ILE A 15 -4.21 -12.36 16.69
CA ILE A 15 -4.66 -11.27 15.81
C ILE A 15 -3.55 -10.26 15.57
N VAL A 16 -2.79 -9.89 16.61
CA VAL A 16 -1.64 -8.99 16.49
C VAL A 16 -0.59 -9.59 15.56
N GLY A 17 -0.21 -10.85 15.77
CA GLY A 17 0.77 -11.55 14.93
C GLY A 17 0.31 -11.64 13.46
N LEU A 18 -0.96 -11.96 13.23
CA LEU A 18 -1.52 -11.96 11.87
C LEU A 18 -1.49 -10.57 11.24
N SER A 19 -1.91 -9.54 11.97
CA SER A 19 -1.94 -8.15 11.49
C SER A 19 -0.54 -7.68 11.09
N PHE A 20 0.46 -7.95 11.92
CA PHE A 20 1.87 -7.66 11.60
C PHE A 20 2.34 -8.42 10.37
N LYS A 21 2.04 -9.72 10.27
CA LYS A 21 2.42 -10.54 9.11
C LYS A 21 1.84 -9.98 7.81
N LEU A 22 0.55 -9.65 7.79
CA LEU A 22 -0.11 -9.12 6.60
C LEU A 22 0.42 -7.72 6.24
N ALA A 23 0.56 -6.84 7.22
CA ALA A 23 1.13 -5.51 7.00
C ALA A 23 2.57 -5.60 6.45
N PHE A 24 3.41 -6.47 7.04
CA PHE A 24 4.78 -6.66 6.58
C PHE A 24 4.84 -7.17 5.14
N LEU A 25 4.04 -8.20 4.81
CA LEU A 25 3.98 -8.74 3.45
C LEU A 25 3.51 -7.68 2.45
N ALA A 26 2.48 -6.89 2.81
CA ALA A 26 1.95 -5.86 1.95
C ALA A 26 2.95 -4.73 1.69
N VAL A 27 3.64 -4.27 2.75
CA VAL A 27 4.67 -3.23 2.65
C VAL A 27 5.88 -3.74 1.89
N ALA A 28 6.32 -4.97 2.11
CA ALA A 28 7.41 -5.57 1.34
C ALA A 28 7.07 -5.65 -0.16
N ALA A 29 5.87 -6.14 -0.50
CA ALA A 29 5.39 -6.21 -1.88
C ALA A 29 5.25 -4.82 -2.52
N ALA A 30 4.70 -3.85 -1.78
CA ALA A 30 4.59 -2.48 -2.24
C ALA A 30 5.97 -1.86 -2.47
N SER A 31 6.90 -2.03 -1.53
CA SER A 31 8.26 -1.46 -1.61
C SER A 31 9.05 -2.02 -2.78
N ALA A 32 8.90 -3.31 -3.07
CA ALA A 32 9.56 -3.96 -4.21
C ALA A 32 9.20 -3.32 -5.55
N LEU A 33 8.00 -2.72 -5.67
CA LEU A 33 7.56 -2.00 -6.87
C LEU A 33 7.76 -0.48 -6.75
N ALA A 34 7.42 0.08 -5.60
CA ALA A 34 7.36 1.51 -5.37
C ALA A 34 8.74 2.16 -5.29
N VAL A 35 9.74 1.48 -4.71
CA VAL A 35 11.11 2.00 -4.59
C VAL A 35 11.78 2.11 -5.96
N PRO A 36 11.81 1.07 -6.81
CA PRO A 36 12.33 1.20 -8.18
C PRO A 36 11.61 2.29 -8.98
N LEU A 37 10.28 2.40 -8.83
CA LEU A 37 9.50 3.44 -9.50
C LEU A 37 9.91 4.84 -9.02
N GLY A 38 10.06 5.04 -7.71
CA GLY A 38 10.50 6.30 -7.12
C GLY A 38 11.93 6.69 -7.54
N LEU A 39 12.84 5.72 -7.59
CA LEU A 39 14.20 5.89 -8.09
C LEU A 39 14.22 6.28 -9.58
N LEU A 40 13.38 5.64 -10.40
CA LEU A 40 13.26 5.96 -11.82
C LEU A 40 12.73 7.38 -12.06
N ILE A 41 11.73 7.79 -11.27
CA ILE A 41 11.16 9.14 -11.31
C ILE A 41 12.20 10.18 -10.90
N ALA A 42 12.96 9.92 -9.83
CA ALA A 42 13.97 10.86 -9.33
C ALA A 42 15.17 10.95 -10.29
N GLY A 43 15.71 9.80 -10.73
CA GLY A 43 16.99 9.72 -11.42
C GLY A 43 16.95 9.88 -12.95
N ARG A 44 15.77 9.94 -13.59
CA ARG A 44 15.67 10.14 -15.04
C ARG A 44 14.71 11.26 -15.42
N GLU A 45 15.05 11.98 -16.49
CA GLU A 45 14.15 12.90 -17.16
C GLU A 45 13.50 12.20 -18.36
N PHE A 46 12.19 12.02 -18.32
CA PHE A 46 11.41 11.46 -19.42
C PHE A 46 10.13 12.27 -19.63
N ARG A 47 9.63 12.32 -20.86
CA ARG A 47 8.53 13.20 -21.30
C ARG A 47 7.22 13.06 -20.50
N GLY A 48 7.02 11.94 -19.81
CA GLY A 48 5.84 11.65 -18.99
C GLY A 48 6.01 11.88 -17.49
N LYS A 49 7.18 12.32 -17.01
CA LYS A 49 7.53 12.40 -15.59
C LYS A 49 6.56 13.25 -14.79
N GLU A 50 6.27 14.47 -15.25
CA GLU A 50 5.34 15.37 -14.55
C GLU A 50 3.95 14.77 -14.42
N ARG A 51 3.41 14.18 -15.50
CA ARG A 51 2.10 13.51 -15.48
C ARG A 51 2.06 12.37 -14.47
N LEU A 52 3.14 11.59 -14.39
CA LEU A 52 3.24 10.49 -13.43
C LEU A 52 3.29 11.00 -11.99
N ILE A 53 4.06 12.05 -11.72
CA ILE A 53 4.11 12.69 -10.40
C ILE A 53 2.74 13.25 -10.01
N THR A 54 2.06 13.96 -10.92
CA THR A 54 0.70 14.46 -10.68
C THR A 54 -0.28 13.33 -10.40
N LEU A 55 -0.21 12.23 -11.15
CA LEU A 55 -1.05 11.06 -10.93
C LEU A 55 -0.81 10.45 -9.54
N ILE A 56 0.46 10.23 -9.16
CA ILE A 56 0.82 9.69 -7.84
C ILE A 56 0.28 10.61 -6.73
N ASN A 57 0.50 11.91 -6.84
CA ASN A 57 0.00 12.88 -5.86
C ASN A 57 -1.54 12.94 -5.80
N THR A 58 -2.21 12.71 -6.93
CA THR A 58 -3.67 12.58 -6.98
C THR A 58 -4.14 11.29 -6.30
N LEU A 59 -3.42 10.19 -6.47
CA LEU A 59 -3.73 8.94 -5.75
C LEU A 59 -3.58 9.10 -4.24
N LEU A 60 -2.65 9.94 -3.77
CA LEU A 60 -2.48 10.25 -2.35
C LEU A 60 -3.63 11.05 -1.74
N SER A 61 -4.38 11.82 -2.56
CA SER A 61 -5.54 12.58 -2.08
C SER A 61 -6.83 11.76 -2.07
N LEU A 62 -6.83 10.56 -2.66
CA LEU A 62 -7.98 9.67 -2.63
C LEU A 62 -8.27 9.22 -1.18
N PRO A 63 -9.55 9.26 -0.75
CA PRO A 63 -9.93 8.66 0.52
C PRO A 63 -9.53 7.19 0.56
N THR A 64 -8.93 6.75 1.67
CA THR A 64 -8.52 5.35 1.86
C THR A 64 -9.68 4.38 1.67
N VAL A 65 -10.90 4.81 2.05
CA VAL A 65 -12.15 4.05 1.86
C VAL A 65 -12.49 3.87 0.38
N ALA A 66 -12.21 4.86 -0.48
CA ALA A 66 -12.47 4.77 -1.92
C ALA A 66 -11.59 3.69 -2.58
N ILE A 67 -10.32 3.60 -2.16
CA ILE A 67 -9.41 2.54 -2.60
C ILE A 67 -9.94 1.17 -2.15
N GLY A 68 -10.40 1.07 -0.89
CA GLY A 68 -11.02 -0.15 -0.37
C GLY A 68 -12.26 -0.57 -1.18
N LEU A 69 -13.13 0.38 -1.52
CA LEU A 69 -14.31 0.12 -2.34
C LEU A 69 -13.93 -0.31 -3.76
N PHE A 70 -12.93 0.33 -4.37
CA PHE A 70 -12.43 -0.05 -5.69
C PHE A 70 -11.92 -1.51 -5.69
N VAL A 71 -11.09 -1.88 -4.70
CA VAL A 71 -10.60 -3.26 -4.56
C VAL A 71 -11.73 -4.23 -4.25
N TYR A 72 -12.69 -3.85 -3.41
CA TYR A 72 -13.89 -4.64 -3.13
C TYR A 72 -14.65 -4.93 -4.42
N LEU A 73 -14.93 -3.93 -5.25
CA LEU A 73 -15.66 -4.10 -6.51
C LEU A 73 -14.90 -5.03 -7.45
N LEU A 74 -13.57 -4.91 -7.54
CA LEU A 74 -12.73 -5.80 -8.35
C LEU A 74 -12.81 -7.27 -7.90
N LEU A 75 -12.69 -7.52 -6.60
CA LEU A 75 -12.62 -8.87 -6.02
C LEU A 75 -13.99 -9.47 -5.68
N SER A 76 -15.05 -8.66 -5.72
CA SER A 76 -16.42 -9.11 -5.45
C SER A 76 -16.84 -10.18 -6.45
N ARG A 77 -17.82 -11.02 -6.08
CA ARG A 77 -18.31 -12.11 -6.95
C ARG A 77 -18.79 -11.62 -8.32
N SER A 78 -19.31 -10.40 -8.39
CA SER A 78 -19.75 -9.76 -9.63
C SER A 78 -18.65 -8.93 -10.31
N GLY A 79 -17.47 -8.85 -9.70
CA GLY A 79 -16.32 -8.10 -10.17
C GLY A 79 -15.47 -8.87 -11.18
N PRO A 80 -14.60 -8.17 -11.93
CA PRO A 80 -13.75 -8.78 -12.95
C PRO A 80 -12.79 -9.85 -12.41
N LEU A 81 -12.37 -9.75 -11.14
CA LEU A 81 -11.51 -10.74 -10.47
C LEU A 81 -12.31 -11.64 -9.52
N GLY A 82 -13.64 -11.59 -9.56
CA GLY A 82 -14.54 -12.33 -8.66
C GLY A 82 -14.39 -13.85 -8.72
N GLY A 83 -14.01 -14.38 -9.89
CA GLY A 83 -13.78 -15.82 -10.09
C GLY A 83 -12.63 -16.39 -9.24
N LEU A 84 -11.77 -15.54 -8.68
CA LEU A 84 -10.68 -15.96 -7.79
C LEU A 84 -11.15 -16.23 -6.35
N GLY A 85 -12.35 -15.77 -5.97
CA GLY A 85 -12.89 -16.01 -4.62
C GLY A 85 -12.06 -15.42 -3.48
N LEU A 86 -11.22 -14.40 -3.75
CA LEU A 86 -10.28 -13.85 -2.79
C LEU A 86 -10.92 -12.91 -1.76
N LEU A 87 -12.15 -12.45 -2.00
CA LEU A 87 -12.83 -11.53 -1.09
C LEU A 87 -12.94 -12.15 0.31
N TYR A 88 -12.60 -11.38 1.35
CA TYR A 88 -12.51 -11.81 2.76
C TYR A 88 -11.35 -12.75 3.12
N THR A 89 -10.34 -12.86 2.26
CA THR A 89 -9.12 -13.63 2.55
C THR A 89 -7.95 -12.73 2.98
N PRO A 90 -6.95 -13.28 3.70
CA PRO A 90 -5.69 -12.58 3.97
C PRO A 90 -4.98 -12.09 2.70
N THR A 91 -5.12 -12.82 1.58
CA THR A 91 -4.56 -12.41 0.29
C THR A 91 -5.18 -11.12 -0.22
N ALA A 92 -6.51 -10.96 -0.11
CA ALA A 92 -7.17 -9.71 -0.48
C ALA A 92 -6.74 -8.54 0.43
N ILE A 93 -6.53 -8.79 1.71
CA ILE A 93 -6.01 -7.80 2.66
C ILE A 93 -4.63 -7.32 2.19
N VAL A 94 -3.71 -8.24 1.89
CA VAL A 94 -2.36 -7.90 1.41
C VAL A 94 -2.43 -7.10 0.10
N ILE A 95 -3.27 -7.50 -0.86
CA ILE A 95 -3.46 -6.77 -2.13
C ILE A 95 -3.94 -5.34 -1.86
N GLY A 96 -4.97 -5.16 -1.03
CA GLY A 96 -5.51 -3.84 -0.71
C GLY A 96 -4.48 -2.95 -0.02
N GLN A 97 -3.75 -3.49 0.96
CA GLN A 97 -2.68 -2.77 1.65
C GLN A 97 -1.51 -2.43 0.72
N THR A 98 -1.15 -3.32 -0.21
CA THR A 98 -0.11 -3.05 -1.22
C THR A 98 -0.51 -1.91 -2.14
N ILE A 99 -1.75 -1.91 -2.67
CA ILE A 99 -2.26 -0.83 -3.54
C ILE A 99 -2.26 0.51 -2.79
N LEU A 100 -2.67 0.51 -1.52
CA LEU A 100 -2.69 1.69 -0.68
C LEU A 100 -1.27 2.23 -0.40
N ALA A 101 -0.32 1.35 -0.09
CA ALA A 101 1.05 1.73 0.27
C ALA A 101 1.90 2.17 -0.92
N LEU A 102 1.62 1.67 -2.14
CA LEU A 102 2.41 1.94 -3.34
C LEU A 102 2.58 3.43 -3.65
N PRO A 103 1.53 4.26 -3.80
CA PRO A 103 1.71 5.68 -4.11
C PRO A 103 2.44 6.43 -2.99
N ILE A 104 2.22 6.04 -1.72
CA ILE A 104 2.86 6.64 -0.55
C ILE A 104 4.37 6.42 -0.61
N ILE A 105 4.80 5.16 -0.77
CA ILE A 105 6.22 4.80 -0.79
C ILE A 105 6.90 5.41 -2.03
N THR A 106 6.24 5.40 -3.20
CA THR A 106 6.80 6.02 -4.41
C THR A 106 6.99 7.53 -4.22
N ALA A 107 5.98 8.24 -3.71
CA ALA A 107 6.07 9.68 -3.51
C ALA A 107 7.20 10.04 -2.53
N LEU A 108 7.27 9.36 -1.39
CA LEU A 108 8.34 9.55 -0.40
C LEU A 108 9.72 9.26 -0.97
N THR A 109 9.88 8.16 -1.71
CA THR A 109 11.16 7.78 -2.32
C THR A 109 11.61 8.82 -3.34
N SER A 110 10.71 9.23 -4.24
CA SER A 110 11.04 10.22 -5.28
C SER A 110 11.28 11.62 -4.70
N GLY A 111 10.47 12.07 -3.75
CA GLY A 111 10.59 13.38 -3.11
C GLY A 111 11.91 13.55 -2.35
N ASN A 112 12.26 12.57 -1.49
CA ASN A 112 13.49 12.62 -0.70
C ASN A 112 14.76 12.68 -1.58
N LEU A 113 14.75 12.01 -2.74
CA LEU A 113 15.90 11.97 -3.64
C LEU A 113 16.00 13.24 -4.49
N LEU A 114 14.87 13.82 -4.89
CA LEU A 114 14.85 15.11 -5.58
C LEU A 114 15.34 16.24 -4.64
N GLU A 115 14.91 16.23 -3.37
CA GLU A 115 15.42 17.16 -2.35
C GLU A 115 16.91 16.94 -2.05
N GLY A 116 17.35 15.68 -1.95
CA GLY A 116 18.76 15.33 -1.72
C GLY A 116 19.69 15.81 -2.85
N SER A 117 19.21 15.83 -4.09
CA SER A 117 19.96 16.33 -5.25
C SER A 117 20.11 17.87 -5.29
N GLN A 118 19.34 18.62 -4.49
CA GLN A 118 19.42 20.09 -4.43
C GLN A 118 20.21 20.61 -3.22
N ARG A 119 20.86 19.74 -2.44
CA ARG A 119 21.79 20.17 -1.39
C ARG A 119 23.14 20.56 -2.01
N PRO A 120 23.65 21.77 -1.73
CA PRO A 120 24.90 22.29 -2.30
C PRO A 120 26.15 21.52 -1.80
#